data_AF-A0AAD6MUM3-F1
#
_entry.id   AF-A0AAD6MUM3-F1
#
_cell.length_a   1.000
_cell.length_b   1.000
_cell.length_c   1.000
_cell.angle_alpha   90.00
_cell.angle_beta   90.00
_cell.angle_gamma   90.00
#
_symmetry.space_group_name_H-M   'P 1'
#
loop_
_entity.id
_entity.type
_entity.pdbx_description
1 polymer ?
#
loop_
_entity_poly.entity_id
_entity_poly.type
_entity_poly.pdbx_seq_one_letter_code
_entity_poly.pdbx_strand_id
1 'polypeptide(L)'
;MRICVLQSFFEELQASVGEAQELCMNPGVFTSQHAVAHKTIHKATAKAQIDEAVQEGYDFYLNFMWGTHDDSLAGVDAIRYLESFNLPSAGVQSSERAQSKWDFFAEAKRAGSPLIPGTENYPLFVKPASSYGSMFIDEHSLCQNEAELESCIVRLNKLMRPVRLQRAQALGHSDPAQYADCREKEGRESTDIVVQEFIAGEEYSVVVIAMGETPVPLIPQRAKYKQVGDAARILTLELKFDAESGYELLNECDNPALWKHLQETAIEAFTTKKMYTNFMGCDVDMRIGNDGRAYVIEVDPLPVFFYPTGSQLEDTDVKYGFPGGYRAVINTYITNYFLKHPGDRDRRYHDLATIFDNLSINSDHPIDEFADITALGPWNGTVIDLGCGRGNLGRALKADQRNNITHLVGVDILEKALEEHCEDSWYDEVVNDRMERFLAKQTRKVDHIFCISALQFLNIEELDFVLARCFQLAKRSITIVIDASETSARYDTGTGDRLRPFFADHSESIATFQIQSGWELRMPVKSDHCHESHRLVFHFSATT
;
A
#
# COMPACT_ATOMS: atom_id res chain seq x y z
N MET A 1 2.43 -13.72 13.03
CA MET A 1 2.09 -12.71 14.07
C MET A 1 0.62 -12.87 14.48
N ARG A 2 0.26 -12.44 15.69
CA ARG A 2 -1.11 -12.15 16.13
C ARG A 2 -1.43 -10.69 15.80
N ILE A 3 -2.40 -10.46 14.92
CA ILE A 3 -2.81 -9.13 14.45
C ILE A 3 -4.17 -8.78 15.02
N CYS A 4 -4.32 -7.56 15.56
CA CYS A 4 -5.61 -7.02 15.98
C CYS A 4 -6.09 -5.95 14.98
N VAL A 5 -7.24 -6.17 14.37
CA VAL A 5 -7.93 -5.18 13.52
C VAL A 5 -8.89 -4.39 14.39
N LEU A 6 -8.66 -3.08 14.48
CA LEU A 6 -9.52 -2.14 15.20
C LEU A 6 -10.39 -1.41 14.18
N GLN A 7 -11.72 -1.57 14.27
CA GLN A 7 -12.66 -0.96 13.34
C GLN A 7 -13.77 -0.24 14.10
N SER A 8 -14.23 0.90 13.60
CA SER A 8 -15.34 1.60 14.24
C SER A 8 -16.64 0.82 14.05
N PHE A 9 -17.47 0.76 15.11
CA PHE A 9 -18.81 0.21 14.98
C PHE A 9 -19.68 1.11 14.10
N PHE A 10 -20.21 0.60 12.99
CA PHE A 10 -21.05 1.39 12.08
C PHE A 10 -22.42 0.77 11.79
N GLU A 11 -23.37 0.99 12.69
CA GLU A 11 -24.73 0.45 12.62
C GLU A 11 -25.55 1.04 11.44
N GLU A 12 -25.37 2.32 11.14
CA GLU A 12 -26.16 3.07 10.15
C GLU A 12 -25.85 2.67 8.70
N LEU A 13 -24.60 2.31 8.39
CA LEU A 13 -24.23 1.87 7.05
C LEU A 13 -24.59 0.42 6.79
N GLN A 14 -24.48 -0.45 7.81
CA GLN A 14 -25.00 -1.81 7.72
C GLN A 14 -26.51 -1.80 7.42
N ALA A 15 -27.25 -0.84 7.98
CA ALA A 15 -28.66 -0.63 7.65
C ALA A 15 -28.87 -0.10 6.22
N SER A 16 -27.89 0.62 5.65
CA SER A 16 -27.97 1.24 4.32
C SER A 16 -27.62 0.29 3.17
N VAL A 17 -26.71 -0.67 3.38
CA VAL A 17 -26.37 -1.72 2.39
C VAL A 17 -27.26 -2.96 2.45
N GLY A 18 -28.11 -3.06 3.48
CA GLY A 18 -28.99 -4.20 3.72
C GLY A 18 -28.28 -5.43 4.33
N GLU A 19 -29.07 -6.42 4.73
CA GLU A 19 -28.57 -7.65 5.38
C GLU A 19 -27.71 -8.55 4.46
N ALA A 20 -27.71 -8.28 3.15
CA ALA A 20 -27.02 -9.10 2.15
C ALA A 20 -25.52 -8.79 2.00
N GLN A 21 -25.04 -7.67 2.55
CA GLN A 21 -23.65 -7.23 2.41
C GLN A 21 -23.03 -6.98 3.78
N GLU A 22 -22.10 -7.86 4.18
CA GLU A 22 -21.33 -7.68 5.41
C GLU A 22 -20.23 -6.64 5.16
N LEU A 23 -20.40 -5.43 5.69
CA LEU A 23 -19.40 -4.37 5.62
C LEU A 23 -18.37 -4.53 6.74
N CYS A 24 -17.74 -5.70 6.80
CA CYS A 24 -16.67 -5.99 7.73
C CYS A 24 -15.34 -5.99 6.96
N MET A 25 -14.45 -5.06 7.30
CA MET A 25 -13.11 -5.01 6.75
C MET A 25 -12.30 -6.17 7.33
N ASN A 26 -12.11 -7.24 6.54
CA ASN A 26 -11.61 -8.51 7.04
C ASN A 26 -10.34 -8.97 6.32
N PRO A 27 -9.15 -8.47 6.71
CA PRO A 27 -7.89 -8.99 6.16
C PRO A 27 -7.62 -10.46 6.52
N GLY A 28 -8.27 -11.00 7.55
CA GLY A 28 -8.04 -12.37 8.04
C GLY A 28 -8.43 -13.46 7.05
N VAL A 29 -9.36 -13.21 6.13
CA VAL A 29 -9.72 -14.19 5.08
C VAL A 29 -8.67 -14.29 3.96
N PHE A 30 -7.74 -13.33 3.90
CA PHE A 30 -6.74 -13.22 2.83
C PHE A 30 -5.35 -13.66 3.25
N THR A 31 -5.17 -14.12 4.49
CA THR A 31 -3.87 -14.61 4.97
C THR A 31 -4.01 -15.80 5.89
N SER A 32 -3.17 -16.81 5.66
CA SER A 32 -2.93 -17.92 6.59
C SER A 32 -1.64 -17.74 7.39
N GLN A 33 -0.84 -16.70 7.09
CA GLN A 33 0.46 -16.46 7.70
C GLN A 33 0.35 -15.80 9.07
N HIS A 34 -0.82 -15.24 9.39
CA HIS A 34 -1.08 -14.50 10.61
C HIS A 34 -2.41 -14.94 11.23
N ALA A 35 -2.47 -14.90 12.56
CA ALA A 35 -3.72 -15.04 13.29
C ALA A 35 -4.34 -13.64 13.45
N VAL A 36 -5.53 -13.42 12.88
CA VAL A 36 -6.20 -12.12 12.88
C VAL A 36 -7.39 -12.14 13.84
N ALA A 37 -7.45 -11.16 14.73
CA ALA A 37 -8.58 -10.90 15.61
C ALA A 37 -9.21 -9.54 15.29
N HIS A 38 -10.52 -9.43 15.49
CA HIS A 38 -11.28 -8.21 15.20
C HIS A 38 -11.82 -7.61 16.49
N LYS A 39 -11.66 -6.31 16.66
CA LYS A 39 -12.25 -5.54 17.74
C LYS A 39 -13.05 -4.38 17.17
N THR A 40 -14.34 -4.42 17.43
CA THR A 40 -15.29 -3.37 17.09
C THR A 40 -15.28 -2.30 18.17
N ILE A 41 -14.95 -1.07 17.80
CA ILE A 41 -14.73 0.05 18.72
C ILE A 41 -15.91 1.02 18.64
N HIS A 42 -16.61 1.20 19.76
CA HIS A 42 -17.67 2.19 19.90
C HIS A 42 -17.09 3.48 20.47
N LYS A 43 -17.49 4.63 19.93
CA LYS A 43 -16.96 5.95 20.36
C LYS A 43 -17.08 6.19 21.87
N ALA A 44 -18.23 5.81 22.45
CA ALA A 44 -18.51 6.01 23.87
C ALA A 44 -17.63 5.18 24.82
N THR A 45 -17.15 4.02 24.37
CA THR A 45 -16.37 3.04 25.17
C THR A 45 -14.97 2.81 24.62
N ALA A 46 -14.53 3.63 23.66
CA ALA A 46 -13.33 3.37 22.86
C ALA A 46 -12.08 3.13 23.71
N LYS A 47 -11.87 3.91 24.78
CA LYS A 47 -10.72 3.73 25.67
C LYS A 47 -10.69 2.37 26.34
N ALA A 48 -11.80 1.93 26.93
CA ALA A 48 -11.89 0.65 27.61
C ALA A 48 -11.68 -0.53 26.64
N GLN A 49 -12.24 -0.43 25.43
CA GLN A 49 -12.09 -1.47 24.41
C GLN A 49 -10.67 -1.52 23.84
N ILE A 50 -10.00 -0.37 23.69
CA ILE A 50 -8.59 -0.29 23.33
C ILE A 50 -7.73 -0.88 24.45
N ASP A 51 -7.97 -0.52 25.72
CA ASP A 51 -7.24 -1.08 26.86
C ASP A 51 -7.34 -2.62 26.89
N GLU A 52 -8.53 -3.19 26.66
CA GLU A 52 -8.74 -4.63 26.55
C GLU A 52 -7.92 -5.25 25.40
N ALA A 53 -7.99 -4.65 24.20
CA ALA A 53 -7.22 -5.12 23.05
C ALA A 53 -5.70 -5.03 23.27
N VAL A 54 -5.22 -4.01 23.99
CA VAL A 54 -3.80 -3.87 24.33
C VAL A 54 -3.37 -4.91 25.37
N GLN A 55 -4.20 -5.17 26.38
CA GLN A 55 -3.93 -6.20 27.40
C GLN A 55 -3.84 -7.62 26.83
N GLU A 56 -4.51 -7.90 25.71
CA GLU A 56 -4.43 -9.19 25.02
C GLU A 56 -3.08 -9.45 24.32
N GLY A 57 -2.21 -8.43 24.21
CA GLY A 57 -0.81 -8.54 23.79
C GLY A 57 -0.65 -9.03 22.35
N TYR A 58 -1.20 -8.29 21.38
CA TYR A 58 -1.00 -8.57 19.95
C TYR A 58 0.38 -8.08 19.48
N ASP A 59 0.90 -8.70 18.42
CA ASP A 59 2.19 -8.35 17.84
C ASP A 59 2.09 -7.12 16.91
N PHE A 60 0.91 -6.89 16.34
CA PHE A 60 0.64 -5.79 15.41
C PHE A 60 -0.83 -5.37 15.42
N TYR A 61 -1.10 -4.10 15.14
CA TYR A 61 -2.45 -3.53 15.09
C TYR A 61 -2.73 -2.91 13.71
N LEU A 62 -3.86 -3.26 13.10
CA LEU A 62 -4.38 -2.59 11.92
C LEU A 62 -5.50 -1.65 12.36
N ASN A 63 -5.32 -0.36 12.15
CA ASN A 63 -6.28 0.67 12.55
C ASN A 63 -7.16 1.11 11.37
N PHE A 64 -8.39 0.60 11.35
CA PHE A 64 -9.44 1.00 10.41
C PHE A 64 -10.54 1.82 11.10
N MET A 65 -10.22 2.46 12.23
CA MET A 65 -11.12 3.45 12.82
C MET A 65 -11.13 4.71 11.96
N TRP A 66 -12.32 5.24 11.70
CA TRP A 66 -12.53 6.21 10.62
C TRP A 66 -13.47 7.36 10.98
N GLY A 67 -13.97 7.37 12.21
CA GLY A 67 -14.81 8.45 12.71
C GLY A 67 -14.09 9.78 12.82
N THR A 68 -14.89 10.83 12.88
CA THR A 68 -14.48 12.22 13.08
C THR A 68 -15.14 12.76 14.34
N HIS A 69 -15.05 14.07 14.58
CA HIS A 69 -15.82 14.71 15.65
C HIS A 69 -17.30 14.92 15.29
N ASP A 70 -17.68 14.67 14.05
CA ASP A 70 -19.02 14.96 13.51
C ASP A 70 -19.96 13.76 13.49
N ASP A 71 -19.42 12.57 13.73
CA ASP A 71 -20.18 11.32 13.62
C ASP A 71 -20.18 10.56 14.96
N SER A 72 -20.98 9.50 15.02
CA SER A 72 -21.09 8.62 16.19
C SER A 72 -19.95 7.59 16.26
N LEU A 73 -19.01 7.61 15.31
CA LEU A 73 -18.00 6.56 15.15
C LEU A 73 -16.75 6.82 15.98
N ALA A 74 -16.13 5.73 16.43
CA ALA A 74 -14.78 5.80 16.96
C ALA A 74 -13.83 6.29 15.86
N GLY A 75 -12.87 7.13 16.22
CA GLY A 75 -12.17 7.93 15.22
C GLY A 75 -11.05 8.75 15.84
N VAL A 76 -10.89 10.00 15.42
CA VAL A 76 -9.81 10.93 15.85
C VAL A 76 -9.34 10.73 17.30
N ASP A 77 -10.23 10.78 18.30
CA ASP A 77 -9.82 10.68 19.72
C ASP A 77 -9.49 9.25 20.17
N ALA A 78 -10.15 8.24 19.58
CA ALA A 78 -9.85 6.83 19.84
C ALA A 78 -8.50 6.44 19.23
N ILE A 79 -8.23 6.89 18.01
CA ILE A 79 -6.95 6.71 17.32
C ILE A 79 -5.84 7.40 18.10
N ARG A 80 -6.03 8.65 18.54
CA ARG A 80 -5.05 9.36 19.36
C ARG A 80 -4.75 8.62 20.67
N TYR A 81 -5.76 7.99 21.27
CA TYR A 81 -5.56 7.18 22.47
C TYR A 81 -4.75 5.91 22.18
N LEU A 82 -5.03 5.21 21.08
CA LEU A 82 -4.25 4.05 20.61
C LEU A 82 -2.78 4.43 20.35
N GLU A 83 -2.55 5.54 19.65
CA GLU A 83 -1.21 6.07 19.34
C GLU A 83 -0.38 6.33 20.61
N SER A 84 -1.03 6.69 21.73
CA SER A 84 -0.34 6.95 23.00
C SER A 84 0.37 5.74 23.62
N PHE A 85 0.02 4.53 23.19
CA PHE A 85 0.68 3.29 23.62
C PHE A 85 1.95 2.97 22.81
N ASN A 86 2.21 3.67 21.70
CA ASN A 86 3.37 3.45 20.82
C ASN A 86 3.51 1.98 20.37
N LEU A 87 2.40 1.36 19.96
CA LEU A 87 2.33 -0.04 19.54
C LEU A 87 2.71 -0.19 18.06
N PRO A 88 3.23 -1.36 17.65
CA PRO A 88 3.40 -1.70 16.24
C PRO A 88 2.06 -1.65 15.51
N SER A 89 1.91 -0.70 14.60
CA SER A 89 0.63 -0.48 13.92
C SER A 89 0.77 0.16 12.55
N ALA A 90 -0.25 -0.06 11.72
CA ALA A 90 -0.48 0.64 10.47
C ALA A 90 -1.97 0.98 10.36
N GLY A 91 -2.29 2.04 9.62
CA GLY A 91 -3.67 2.51 9.44
C GLY A 91 -3.84 3.97 9.78
N VAL A 92 -5.09 4.42 9.64
CA VAL A 92 -5.49 5.83 9.66
C VAL A 92 -4.90 6.53 10.90
N GLN A 93 -4.16 7.62 10.72
CA GLN A 93 -3.58 8.35 11.85
C GLN A 93 -4.56 9.41 12.37
N SER A 94 -4.50 9.74 13.67
CA SER A 94 -5.38 10.74 14.28
C SER A 94 -5.18 12.12 13.66
N SER A 95 -3.93 12.45 13.28
CA SER A 95 -3.58 13.70 12.60
C SER A 95 -4.11 13.78 11.18
N GLU A 96 -4.18 12.64 10.47
CA GLU A 96 -4.72 12.57 9.11
C GLU A 96 -6.25 12.69 9.16
N ARG A 97 -6.88 11.95 10.07
CA ARG A 97 -8.34 11.93 10.21
C ARG A 97 -8.93 13.24 10.70
N ALA A 98 -8.17 14.00 11.49
CA ALA A 98 -8.55 15.33 11.97
C ALA A 98 -8.49 16.41 10.89
N GLN A 99 -7.83 16.16 9.75
CA GLN A 99 -7.79 17.10 8.64
C GLN A 99 -9.13 17.15 7.91
N SER A 100 -9.49 18.36 7.52
CA SER A 100 -10.58 18.65 6.60
C SER A 100 -10.10 18.55 5.15
N LYS A 101 -11.06 18.54 4.22
CA LYS A 101 -10.79 18.68 2.78
C LYS A 101 -10.04 19.99 2.45
N TRP A 102 -10.27 21.06 3.21
CA TRP A 102 -9.57 22.33 3.02
C TRP A 102 -8.08 22.26 3.36
N ASP A 103 -7.68 21.43 4.32
CA ASP A 103 -6.26 21.29 4.68
C ASP A 103 -5.46 20.72 3.52
N PHE A 104 -6.03 19.73 2.81
CA PHE A 104 -5.43 19.20 1.58
C PHE A 104 -5.40 20.25 0.46
N PHE A 105 -6.49 20.99 0.24
CA PHE A 105 -6.53 22.03 -0.80
C PHE A 105 -5.54 23.17 -0.55
N ALA A 106 -5.39 23.59 0.71
CA ALA A 106 -4.41 24.58 1.10
C ALA A 106 -2.98 24.08 0.81
N GLU A 107 -2.70 22.81 1.11
CA GLU A 107 -1.40 22.19 0.86
C GLU A 107 -1.10 22.04 -0.64
N ALA A 108 -2.06 21.55 -1.42
CA ALA A 108 -1.94 21.43 -2.87
C ALA A 108 -1.72 22.80 -3.54
N LYS A 109 -2.45 23.82 -3.11
CA LYS A 109 -2.25 25.21 -3.60
C LYS A 109 -0.87 25.76 -3.23
N ARG A 110 -0.37 25.43 -2.03
CA ARG A 110 0.97 25.84 -1.56
C ARG A 110 2.07 25.14 -2.34
N ALA A 111 1.92 23.85 -2.65
CA ALA A 111 2.86 23.06 -3.42
C ALA A 111 2.81 23.38 -4.93
N GLY A 112 1.66 23.83 -5.43
CA GLY A 112 1.40 24.05 -6.85
C GLY A 112 0.94 22.79 -7.60
N SER A 113 0.87 21.65 -6.90
CA SER A 113 0.37 20.36 -7.37
C SER A 113 -0.11 19.52 -6.18
N PRO A 114 -1.01 18.53 -6.39
CA PRO A 114 -1.75 18.28 -7.62
C PRO A 114 -2.77 19.40 -7.90
N LEU A 115 -3.36 19.41 -9.10
CA LEU A 115 -4.45 20.33 -9.39
C LEU A 115 -5.68 20.00 -8.54
N ILE A 116 -6.29 21.04 -8.00
CA ILE A 116 -7.55 20.99 -7.25
C ILE A 116 -8.57 21.89 -7.95
N PRO A 117 -9.88 21.65 -7.78
CA PRO A 117 -10.89 22.54 -8.32
C PRO A 117 -10.78 23.96 -7.76
N GLY A 118 -11.15 24.96 -8.55
CA GLY A 118 -11.23 26.35 -8.09
C GLY A 118 -12.40 26.59 -7.14
N THR A 119 -12.68 27.85 -6.82
CA THR A 119 -13.76 28.23 -5.88
C THR A 119 -14.69 29.31 -6.42
N GLU A 120 -14.46 29.81 -7.64
CA GLU A 120 -15.08 31.06 -8.11
C GLU A 120 -16.07 30.85 -9.25
N ASN A 121 -15.85 29.84 -10.11
CA ASN A 121 -16.63 29.69 -11.34
C ASN A 121 -17.78 28.70 -11.18
N TYR A 122 -18.98 29.10 -11.60
CA TYR A 122 -20.12 28.18 -11.65
C TYR A 122 -19.99 27.17 -12.81
N PRO A 123 -20.50 25.94 -12.65
CA PRO A 123 -21.20 25.43 -11.48
C PRO A 123 -20.26 25.11 -10.29
N LEU A 124 -20.76 25.38 -9.07
CA LEU A 124 -20.08 25.08 -7.81
C LEU A 124 -20.71 23.85 -7.15
N PHE A 125 -19.89 23.05 -6.49
CA PHE A 125 -20.29 21.89 -5.70
C PHE A 125 -20.07 22.17 -4.21
N VAL A 126 -21.09 21.96 -3.41
CA VAL A 126 -21.12 22.28 -1.97
C VAL A 126 -21.23 20.99 -1.17
N LYS A 127 -20.26 20.74 -0.27
CA LYS A 127 -20.23 19.53 0.57
C LYS A 127 -19.67 19.83 1.96
N PRO A 128 -19.92 19.01 2.99
CA PRO A 128 -19.21 19.15 4.27
C PRO A 128 -17.69 18.99 4.10
N ALA A 129 -16.91 19.77 4.85
CA ALA A 129 -15.44 19.68 4.83
C ALA A 129 -14.90 18.47 5.59
N SER A 130 -15.66 18.02 6.60
CA SER A 130 -15.36 16.88 7.45
C SER A 130 -16.55 15.93 7.42
N SER A 131 -16.63 15.09 6.40
CA SER A 131 -17.57 13.98 6.32
C SER A 131 -17.02 12.88 5.43
N TYR A 132 -17.64 11.71 5.52
CA TYR A 132 -17.36 10.54 4.69
C TYR A 132 -18.61 10.12 3.92
N GLY A 133 -18.43 9.28 2.90
CA GLY A 133 -19.52 8.56 2.24
C GLY A 133 -20.54 9.43 1.50
N SER A 134 -20.21 10.68 1.17
CA SER A 134 -21.16 11.62 0.56
C SER A 134 -22.37 11.96 1.47
N MET A 135 -22.22 11.90 2.80
CA MET A 135 -23.27 12.37 3.72
C MET A 135 -23.61 13.84 3.46
N PHE A 136 -24.91 14.15 3.49
CA PHE A 136 -25.51 15.47 3.21
C PHE A 136 -25.38 15.98 1.76
N ILE A 137 -24.86 15.14 0.85
CA ILE A 137 -24.76 15.43 -0.57
C ILE A 137 -25.98 14.85 -1.31
N ASP A 138 -26.59 15.70 -2.13
CA ASP A 138 -27.75 15.41 -2.98
C ASP A 138 -27.68 16.25 -4.27
N GLU A 139 -28.71 16.20 -5.11
CA GLU A 139 -28.79 16.97 -6.36
C GLU A 139 -28.69 18.49 -6.14
N HIS A 140 -29.07 19.00 -4.96
CA HIS A 140 -28.97 20.41 -4.60
C HIS A 140 -27.56 20.83 -4.19
N SER A 141 -26.63 19.88 -4.09
CA SER A 141 -25.23 20.15 -3.80
C SER A 141 -24.49 20.72 -5.02
N LEU A 142 -25.04 20.56 -6.23
CA LEU A 142 -24.54 21.21 -7.45
C LEU A 142 -25.31 22.50 -7.73
N CYS A 143 -24.65 23.64 -7.54
CA CYS A 143 -25.22 24.98 -7.67
C CYS A 143 -24.78 25.59 -9.01
N GLN A 144 -25.73 26.05 -9.82
CA GLN A 144 -25.48 26.67 -11.13
C GLN A 144 -25.26 28.19 -11.05
N ASN A 145 -25.63 28.81 -9.93
CA ASN A 145 -25.57 30.25 -9.71
C ASN A 145 -25.59 30.60 -8.21
N GLU A 146 -25.43 31.89 -7.90
CA GLU A 146 -25.38 32.42 -6.53
C GLU A 146 -26.64 32.13 -5.70
N ALA A 147 -27.83 32.19 -6.31
CA ALA A 147 -29.07 31.94 -5.57
C ALA A 147 -29.17 30.46 -5.14
N GLU A 148 -28.72 29.54 -5.99
CA GLU A 148 -28.63 28.12 -5.67
C GLU A 148 -27.55 27.85 -4.61
N LEU A 149 -26.39 28.52 -4.69
CA LEU A 149 -25.33 28.41 -3.69
C LEU A 149 -25.84 28.82 -2.30
N GLU A 150 -26.46 29.99 -2.17
CA GLU A 150 -26.99 30.49 -0.90
C GLU A 150 -28.07 29.55 -0.33
N SER A 151 -28.98 29.06 -1.20
CA SER A 151 -29.99 28.08 -0.81
C SER A 151 -29.37 26.77 -0.30
N CYS A 152 -28.32 26.28 -0.98
CA CYS A 152 -27.62 25.07 -0.60
C CYS A 152 -26.87 25.24 0.73
N ILE A 153 -26.21 26.37 0.96
CA ILE A 153 -25.54 26.68 2.24
C ILE A 153 -26.57 26.73 3.38
N VAL A 154 -27.72 27.37 3.19
CA VAL A 154 -28.79 27.40 4.20
C VAL A 154 -29.32 25.99 4.51
N ARG A 155 -29.54 25.17 3.48
CA ARG A 155 -29.94 23.76 3.64
C ARG A 155 -28.88 23.00 4.43
N LEU A 156 -27.61 23.09 4.02
CA LEU A 156 -26.51 22.36 4.64
C LEU A 156 -26.28 22.80 6.08
N ASN A 157 -26.39 24.10 6.38
CA ASN A 157 -26.35 24.63 7.74
C ASN A 157 -27.39 23.96 8.66
N LYS A 158 -28.63 23.81 8.19
CA LYS A 158 -29.68 23.13 8.94
C LYS A 158 -29.36 21.65 9.18
N LEU A 159 -28.86 20.95 8.15
CA LEU A 159 -28.50 19.54 8.25
C LEU A 159 -27.28 19.29 9.14
N MET A 160 -26.30 20.19 9.10
CA MET A 160 -25.05 20.07 9.84
C MET A 160 -25.13 20.57 11.29
N ARG A 161 -26.20 21.28 11.68
CA ARG A 161 -26.32 21.81 13.05
C ARG A 161 -26.15 20.74 14.14
N PRO A 162 -26.80 19.55 14.08
CA PRO A 162 -26.60 18.51 15.09
C PRO A 162 -25.15 18.06 15.20
N VAL A 163 -24.46 17.86 14.08
CA VAL A 163 -23.05 17.41 14.07
C VAL A 163 -22.10 18.51 14.54
N ARG A 164 -22.41 19.79 14.30
CA ARG A 164 -21.67 20.93 14.85
C ARG A 164 -21.77 21.00 16.37
N LEU A 165 -22.95 20.76 16.93
CA LEU A 165 -23.13 20.69 18.39
C LEU A 165 -22.29 19.56 18.99
N GLN A 166 -22.33 18.38 18.35
CA GLN A 166 -21.55 17.22 18.78
C GLN A 166 -20.05 17.49 18.71
N ARG A 167 -19.56 18.05 17.59
CA ARG A 167 -18.16 18.44 17.43
C ARG A 167 -17.74 19.43 18.51
N ALA A 168 -18.55 20.45 18.76
CA ALA A 168 -18.24 21.46 19.76
C ALA A 168 -18.11 20.86 21.16
N GLN A 169 -18.96 19.90 21.52
CA GLN A 169 -18.85 19.14 22.76
C GLN A 169 -17.57 18.31 22.82
N ALA A 170 -17.25 17.58 21.74
CA ALA A 170 -16.05 16.75 21.65
C ALA A 170 -14.75 17.58 21.79
N LEU A 171 -14.74 18.79 21.22
CA LEU A 171 -13.63 19.73 21.30
C LEU A 171 -13.61 20.55 22.60
N GLY A 172 -14.58 20.35 23.51
CA GLY A 172 -14.62 21.01 24.81
C GLY A 172 -15.05 22.50 24.77
N HIS A 173 -15.82 22.92 23.77
CA HIS A 173 -16.39 24.27 23.74
C HIS A 173 -17.40 24.46 24.88
N SER A 174 -17.26 25.57 25.61
CA SER A 174 -18.15 25.90 26.73
C SER A 174 -19.60 26.18 26.34
N ASP A 175 -19.84 26.62 25.10
CA ASP A 175 -21.18 26.83 24.52
C ASP A 175 -21.23 26.22 23.10
N PRO A 176 -21.69 24.96 22.98
CA PRO A 176 -21.87 24.30 21.69
C PRO A 176 -22.83 25.02 20.74
N ALA A 177 -23.88 25.67 21.27
CA ALA A 177 -24.85 26.37 20.45
C ALA A 177 -24.23 27.61 19.82
N GLN A 178 -23.46 28.38 20.60
CA GLN A 178 -22.70 29.51 20.08
C GLN A 178 -21.70 29.07 19.00
N TYR A 179 -21.01 27.94 19.19
CA TYR A 179 -20.12 27.39 18.15
C TYR A 179 -20.88 27.12 16.84
N ALA A 180 -22.03 26.45 16.91
CA ALA A 180 -22.83 26.15 15.73
C ALA A 180 -23.36 27.43 15.05
N ASP A 181 -23.87 28.39 15.83
CA ASP A 181 -24.36 29.68 15.33
C ASP A 181 -23.24 30.47 14.63
N CYS A 182 -22.01 30.43 15.15
CA CYS A 182 -20.85 31.04 14.51
C CYS A 182 -20.57 30.41 13.13
N ARG A 183 -20.56 29.08 13.01
CA ARG A 183 -20.34 28.39 11.73
C ARG A 183 -21.44 28.65 10.72
N GLU A 184 -22.69 28.69 11.17
CA GLU A 184 -23.82 29.02 10.30
C GLU A 184 -23.74 30.45 9.74
N LYS A 185 -23.29 31.40 10.56
CA LYS A 185 -23.14 32.80 10.19
C LYS A 185 -21.98 33.05 9.21
N GLU A 186 -20.95 32.21 9.22
CA GLU A 186 -19.82 32.30 8.28
C GLU A 186 -20.24 32.02 6.83
N GLY A 187 -21.34 31.29 6.61
CA GLY A 187 -21.89 31.03 5.28
C GLY A 187 -20.88 30.34 4.37
N ARG A 188 -20.59 30.93 3.20
CA ARG A 188 -19.60 30.43 2.23
C ARG A 188 -18.18 30.32 2.80
N GLU A 189 -17.85 31.16 3.78
CA GLU A 189 -16.53 31.21 4.41
C GLU A 189 -16.40 30.22 5.58
N SER A 190 -17.43 29.40 5.84
CA SER A 190 -17.36 28.42 6.92
C SER A 190 -16.29 27.38 6.65
N THR A 191 -15.42 27.13 7.63
CA THR A 191 -14.33 26.15 7.49
C THR A 191 -14.81 24.70 7.49
N ASP A 192 -16.10 24.46 7.78
CA ASP A 192 -16.70 23.13 7.78
C ASP A 192 -17.57 22.82 6.57
N ILE A 193 -17.62 23.75 5.59
CA ILE A 193 -18.25 23.57 4.29
C ILE A 193 -17.17 23.78 3.21
N VAL A 194 -17.15 22.91 2.21
CA VAL A 194 -16.36 23.06 0.99
C VAL A 194 -17.26 23.58 -0.11
N VAL A 195 -16.87 24.70 -0.70
CA VAL A 195 -17.43 25.23 -1.94
C VAL A 195 -16.33 25.17 -2.98
N GLN A 196 -16.52 24.36 -4.02
CA GLN A 196 -15.50 24.13 -5.04
C GLN A 196 -16.13 24.11 -6.44
N GLU A 197 -15.35 24.38 -7.48
CA GLU A 197 -15.79 24.23 -8.86
C GLU A 197 -16.15 22.77 -9.14
N PHE A 198 -17.27 22.57 -9.83
CA PHE A 198 -17.64 21.26 -10.32
C PHE A 198 -16.93 20.98 -11.64
N ILE A 199 -16.04 20.00 -11.62
CA ILE A 199 -15.30 19.58 -12.82
C ILE A 199 -16.17 18.66 -13.65
N ALA A 200 -16.76 19.20 -14.72
CA ALA A 200 -17.52 18.42 -15.69
C ALA A 200 -16.58 17.39 -16.36
N GLY A 201 -16.95 16.11 -16.28
CA GLY A 201 -16.17 15.00 -16.82
C GLY A 201 -16.38 13.70 -16.05
N GLU A 202 -15.58 12.68 -16.36
CA GLU A 202 -15.60 11.38 -15.69
C GLU A 202 -14.84 11.42 -14.36
N GLU A 203 -15.30 10.59 -13.41
CA GLU A 203 -14.70 10.40 -12.11
C GLU A 203 -13.88 9.12 -12.10
N TYR A 204 -12.68 9.22 -11.53
CA TYR A 204 -11.70 8.16 -11.44
C TYR A 204 -11.21 8.06 -10.00
N SER A 205 -10.82 6.86 -9.59
CA SER A 205 -10.09 6.65 -8.34
C SER A 205 -8.80 5.86 -8.59
N VAL A 206 -7.79 6.12 -7.77
CA VAL A 206 -6.51 5.41 -7.78
C VAL A 206 -6.06 5.19 -6.34
N VAL A 207 -6.03 3.92 -5.93
CA VAL A 207 -5.39 3.52 -4.68
C VAL A 207 -3.87 3.64 -4.82
N VAL A 208 -3.24 4.24 -3.82
CA VAL A 208 -1.79 4.33 -3.69
C VAL A 208 -1.36 3.61 -2.42
N ILE A 209 -0.62 2.53 -2.58
CA ILE A 209 -0.04 1.77 -1.45
C ILE A 209 1.31 2.39 -1.08
N ALA A 210 1.47 2.74 0.19
CA ALA A 210 2.77 3.10 0.73
C ALA A 210 3.69 1.88 0.65
N MET A 211 4.89 2.03 0.11
CA MET A 211 5.84 0.91 0.01
C MET A 211 7.27 1.40 0.20
N GLY A 212 7.68 1.53 1.46
CA GLY A 212 8.94 2.19 1.81
C GLY A 212 8.95 3.67 1.42
N GLU A 213 9.88 4.06 0.56
CA GLU A 213 10.01 5.43 0.03
C GLU A 213 9.44 5.57 -1.39
N THR A 214 9.01 4.47 -2.00
CA THR A 214 8.46 4.44 -3.36
C THR A 214 6.98 4.07 -3.31
N PRO A 215 6.05 5.04 -3.30
CA PRO A 215 4.62 4.74 -3.34
C PRO A 215 4.25 3.99 -4.63
N VAL A 216 3.25 3.12 -4.53
CA VAL A 216 2.80 2.27 -5.64
C VAL A 216 1.35 2.61 -5.96
N PRO A 217 1.07 3.36 -7.03
CA PRO A 217 -0.29 3.51 -7.52
C PRO A 217 -0.76 2.21 -8.17
N LEU A 218 -1.96 1.78 -7.83
CA LEU A 218 -2.59 0.59 -8.40
C LEU A 218 -3.26 0.91 -9.73
N ILE A 219 -4.02 -0.05 -10.26
CA ILE A 219 -4.78 0.09 -11.50
C ILE A 219 -5.83 1.20 -11.31
N PRO A 220 -5.82 2.28 -12.11
CA PRO A 220 -6.86 3.28 -12.06
C PRO A 220 -8.24 2.68 -12.29
N GLN A 221 -9.22 3.24 -11.60
CA GLN A 221 -10.61 2.82 -11.67
C GLN A 221 -11.48 3.96 -12.19
N ARG A 222 -12.49 3.65 -13.00
CA ARG A 222 -13.53 4.59 -13.45
C ARG A 222 -14.81 4.34 -12.67
N ALA A 223 -15.42 5.41 -12.16
CA ALA A 223 -16.72 5.32 -11.52
C ALA A 223 -17.81 4.94 -12.54
N LYS A 224 -18.60 3.93 -12.18
CA LYS A 224 -19.83 3.52 -12.85
C LYS A 224 -21.02 4.08 -12.10
N TYR A 225 -21.94 4.66 -12.87
CA TYR A 225 -23.19 5.20 -12.34
C TYR A 225 -24.34 4.39 -12.90
N LYS A 226 -25.30 4.06 -12.05
CA LYS A 226 -26.67 3.80 -12.50
C LYS A 226 -27.10 4.92 -13.45
N GLN A 227 -27.69 4.58 -14.59
CA GLN A 227 -28.18 5.59 -15.53
C GLN A 227 -29.39 6.31 -14.92
N VAL A 228 -29.16 7.44 -14.27
CA VAL A 228 -30.22 8.30 -13.70
C VAL A 228 -30.24 9.64 -14.44
N GLY A 229 -30.63 9.62 -15.72
CA GLY A 229 -30.80 10.83 -16.55
C GLY A 229 -29.53 11.67 -16.79
N ASP A 230 -29.66 12.77 -17.53
CA ASP A 230 -28.56 13.69 -17.91
C ASP A 230 -28.10 14.60 -16.75
N ALA A 231 -28.65 14.45 -15.54
CA ALA A 231 -28.20 15.22 -14.38
C ALA A 231 -26.75 14.85 -14.05
N ALA A 232 -25.94 15.87 -13.76
CA ALA A 232 -24.51 15.77 -13.52
C ALA A 232 -24.18 14.54 -12.64
N ARG A 233 -23.44 13.58 -13.22
CA ARG A 233 -23.05 12.33 -12.57
C ARG A 233 -22.29 12.63 -11.27
N ILE A 234 -22.99 12.55 -10.14
CA ILE A 234 -22.51 12.81 -8.78
C ILE A 234 -22.78 11.54 -7.97
N LEU A 235 -21.74 10.99 -7.32
CA LEU A 235 -21.87 9.85 -6.43
C LEU A 235 -22.47 10.28 -5.08
N THR A 236 -23.79 10.30 -4.99
CA THR A 236 -24.51 10.39 -3.70
C THR A 236 -24.32 9.12 -2.88
N LEU A 237 -24.62 9.17 -1.57
CA LEU A 237 -24.51 8.00 -0.70
C LEU A 237 -25.33 6.81 -1.22
N GLU A 238 -26.57 7.04 -1.66
CA GLU A 238 -27.45 6.01 -2.22
C GLU A 238 -26.86 5.39 -3.49
N LEU A 239 -26.33 6.22 -4.40
CA LEU A 239 -25.72 5.72 -5.64
C LEU A 239 -24.45 4.92 -5.39
N LYS A 240 -23.65 5.26 -4.36
CA LYS A 240 -22.42 4.50 -4.03
C LYS A 240 -22.69 3.04 -3.67
N PHE A 241 -23.87 2.74 -3.11
CA PHE A 241 -24.26 1.40 -2.69
C PHE A 241 -25.34 0.78 -3.57
N ASP A 242 -25.74 1.43 -4.66
CA ASP A 242 -26.66 0.84 -5.63
C ASP A 242 -25.93 -0.21 -6.47
N ALA A 243 -26.51 -1.40 -6.62
CA ALA A 243 -25.92 -2.55 -7.30
C ALA A 243 -25.52 -2.31 -8.77
N GLU A 244 -26.07 -1.30 -9.45
CA GLU A 244 -25.73 -0.92 -10.83
C GLU A 244 -24.60 0.12 -10.91
N SER A 245 -24.20 0.69 -9.77
CA SER A 245 -23.06 1.59 -9.64
C SER A 245 -21.83 0.85 -9.12
N GLY A 246 -20.67 1.49 -9.16
CA GLY A 246 -19.44 0.92 -8.61
C GLY A 246 -18.21 1.44 -9.34
N TYR A 247 -17.19 0.61 -9.44
CA TYR A 247 -15.94 0.96 -10.12
C TYR A 247 -15.56 -0.11 -11.13
N GLU A 248 -14.90 0.30 -12.20
CA GLU A 248 -14.26 -0.63 -13.13
C GLU A 248 -12.80 -0.29 -13.32
N LEU A 249 -11.97 -1.33 -13.40
CA LEU A 249 -10.57 -1.17 -13.73
C LEU A 249 -10.42 -0.67 -15.17
N LEU A 250 -9.56 0.32 -15.35
CA LEU A 250 -9.13 0.69 -16.69
C LEU A 250 -8.28 -0.44 -17.29
N ASN A 251 -8.05 -0.38 -18.59
CA ASN A 251 -7.01 -1.17 -19.25
C ASN A 251 -5.94 -0.21 -19.79
N GLU A 252 -4.68 -0.42 -19.41
CA GLU A 252 -3.55 0.41 -19.86
C GLU A 252 -3.48 0.47 -21.39
N CYS A 253 -3.78 -0.62 -22.09
CA CYS A 253 -3.73 -0.70 -23.55
C CYS A 253 -4.76 0.20 -24.25
N ASP A 254 -5.88 0.52 -23.61
CA ASP A 254 -6.95 1.31 -24.21
C ASP A 254 -6.57 2.80 -24.25
N ASN A 255 -5.91 3.30 -23.20
CA ASN A 255 -5.41 4.66 -23.13
C ASN A 255 -4.21 4.79 -22.17
N PRO A 256 -2.98 4.47 -22.62
CA PRO A 256 -1.80 4.45 -21.75
C PRO A 256 -1.43 5.84 -21.23
N ALA A 257 -1.76 6.90 -21.97
CA ALA A 257 -1.50 8.28 -21.55
C ALA A 257 -2.40 8.68 -20.37
N LEU A 258 -3.71 8.39 -20.45
CA LEU A 258 -4.64 8.64 -19.34
C LEU A 258 -4.27 7.79 -18.13
N TRP A 259 -4.00 6.50 -18.32
CA TRP A 259 -3.58 5.59 -17.27
C TRP A 259 -2.42 6.16 -16.44
N LYS A 260 -1.34 6.53 -17.14
CA LYS A 260 -0.14 7.08 -16.53
C LYS A 260 -0.42 8.42 -15.84
N HIS A 261 -1.19 9.29 -16.48
CA HIS A 261 -1.56 10.61 -15.94
C HIS A 261 -2.35 10.49 -14.62
N LEU A 262 -3.28 9.54 -14.53
CA LEU A 262 -4.03 9.25 -13.30
C LEU A 262 -3.09 8.76 -12.18
N GLN A 263 -2.20 7.81 -12.48
CA GLN A 263 -1.24 7.28 -11.51
C GLN A 263 -0.25 8.35 -11.00
N GLU A 264 0.28 9.19 -11.89
CA GLU A 264 1.18 10.28 -11.52
C GLU A 264 0.47 11.32 -10.63
N THR A 265 -0.76 11.71 -11.00
CA THR A 265 -1.58 12.62 -10.20
C THR A 265 -1.88 12.05 -8.81
N ALA A 266 -2.15 10.74 -8.70
CA ALA A 266 -2.39 10.07 -7.43
C ALA A 266 -1.14 10.07 -6.51
N ILE A 267 0.05 9.85 -7.07
CA ILE A 267 1.32 9.94 -6.31
C ILE A 267 1.55 11.38 -5.80
N GLU A 268 1.25 12.40 -6.61
CA GLU A 268 1.33 13.80 -6.18
C GLU A 268 0.38 14.08 -5.00
N ALA A 269 -0.86 13.61 -5.08
CA ALA A 269 -1.85 13.76 -4.01
C ALA A 269 -1.43 13.04 -2.72
N PHE A 270 -0.97 11.78 -2.84
CA PHE A 270 -0.43 10.97 -1.75
C PHE A 270 0.71 11.71 -1.02
N THR A 271 1.65 12.27 -1.78
CA THR A 271 2.81 12.99 -1.25
C THR A 271 2.41 14.29 -0.58
N THR A 272 1.54 15.06 -1.23
CA THR A 272 1.02 16.35 -0.75
C THR A 272 0.29 16.19 0.57
N LYS A 273 -0.57 15.17 0.70
CA LYS A 273 -1.29 14.88 1.95
C LYS A 273 -0.46 14.11 2.98
N LYS A 274 0.76 13.68 2.62
CA LYS A 274 1.70 12.93 3.47
C LYS A 274 1.17 11.56 3.91
N MET A 275 0.47 10.86 3.02
CA MET A 275 -0.15 9.57 3.34
C MET A 275 0.85 8.43 3.56
N TYR A 276 2.16 8.68 3.47
CA TYR A 276 3.20 7.74 3.90
C TYR A 276 3.27 7.57 5.43
N THR A 277 2.65 8.46 6.23
CA THR A 277 2.72 8.41 7.70
C THR A 277 1.86 7.31 8.31
N ASN A 278 0.86 6.80 7.61
CA ASN A 278 -0.02 5.72 8.08
C ASN A 278 0.49 4.30 7.78
N PHE A 279 1.63 4.17 7.10
CA PHE A 279 2.21 2.89 6.67
C PHE A 279 1.34 2.02 5.76
N MET A 280 0.20 2.55 5.27
CA MET A 280 -0.74 1.85 4.39
C MET A 280 -0.79 2.49 3.00
N GLY A 281 -1.19 3.76 2.90
CA GLY A 281 -1.58 4.35 1.63
C GLY A 281 -2.72 5.34 1.73
N CYS A 282 -3.31 5.64 0.58
CA CYS A 282 -4.58 6.36 0.47
C CYS A 282 -5.34 5.96 -0.80
N ASP A 283 -6.63 6.26 -0.86
CA ASP A 283 -7.41 6.31 -2.09
C ASP A 283 -7.52 7.76 -2.59
N VAL A 284 -7.41 7.98 -3.90
CA VAL A 284 -7.39 9.32 -4.50
C VAL A 284 -8.48 9.46 -5.56
N ASP A 285 -9.55 10.17 -5.20
CA ASP A 285 -10.62 10.51 -6.13
C ASP A 285 -10.27 11.75 -6.96
N MET A 286 -10.48 11.66 -8.26
CA MET A 286 -10.22 12.74 -9.21
C MET A 286 -11.26 12.81 -10.33
N ARG A 287 -11.43 13.99 -10.91
CA ARG A 287 -12.22 14.20 -12.13
C ARG A 287 -11.34 14.70 -13.26
N ILE A 288 -11.53 14.15 -14.46
CA ILE A 288 -10.87 14.66 -15.67
C ILE A 288 -11.74 15.76 -16.26
N GLY A 289 -11.22 16.99 -16.29
CA GLY A 289 -11.92 18.12 -16.92
C GLY A 289 -11.95 18.01 -18.44
N ASN A 290 -12.81 18.82 -19.07
CA ASN A 290 -12.87 18.95 -20.53
C ASN A 290 -11.56 19.44 -21.17
N ASP A 291 -10.65 20.01 -20.37
CA ASP A 291 -9.30 20.40 -20.76
C ASP A 291 -8.28 19.25 -20.72
N GLY A 292 -8.72 18.04 -20.36
CA GLY A 292 -7.90 16.85 -20.25
C GLY A 292 -7.05 16.79 -18.97
N ARG A 293 -7.20 17.74 -18.04
CA ARG A 293 -6.45 17.75 -16.78
C ARG A 293 -7.18 16.98 -15.68
N ALA A 294 -6.41 16.37 -14.79
CA ALA A 294 -6.94 15.68 -13.61
C ALA A 294 -7.01 16.65 -12.43
N TYR A 295 -8.18 16.72 -11.80
CA TYR A 295 -8.43 17.55 -10.61
C TYR A 295 -8.75 16.62 -9.44
N VAL A 296 -7.92 16.66 -8.41
CA VAL A 296 -8.10 15.85 -7.20
C VAL A 296 -9.22 16.46 -6.36
N ILE A 297 -10.27 15.67 -6.12
CA ILE A 297 -11.47 16.12 -5.40
C ILE A 297 -11.54 15.57 -3.97
N GLU A 298 -10.79 14.50 -3.68
CA GLU A 298 -10.71 13.87 -2.38
C GLU A 298 -9.44 12.99 -2.26
N VAL A 299 -8.98 12.80 -1.02
CA VAL A 299 -7.93 11.82 -0.68
C VAL A 299 -8.35 11.16 0.63
N ASP A 300 -8.65 9.87 0.60
CA ASP A 300 -9.06 9.07 1.76
C ASP A 300 -7.86 8.29 2.33
N PRO A 301 -7.53 8.40 3.63
CA PRO A 301 -6.40 7.69 4.21
C PRO A 301 -6.57 6.17 4.33
N LEU A 302 -7.71 5.60 3.93
CA LEU A 302 -7.94 4.15 3.93
C LEU A 302 -7.86 3.57 2.49
N PRO A 303 -6.70 3.01 2.07
CA PRO A 303 -6.49 2.58 0.68
C PRO A 303 -7.18 1.26 0.30
N VAL A 304 -7.42 0.36 1.26
CA VAL A 304 -7.91 -0.99 1.00
C VAL A 304 -8.88 -1.39 2.09
N PHE A 305 -10.06 -1.86 1.70
CA PHE A 305 -11.13 -2.22 2.62
C PHE A 305 -11.13 -3.70 3.01
N PHE A 306 -10.54 -4.59 2.20
CA PHE A 306 -10.58 -6.05 2.43
C PHE A 306 -12.01 -6.60 2.49
N TYR A 307 -12.87 -6.12 1.59
CA TYR A 307 -14.22 -6.68 1.46
C TYR A 307 -14.18 -8.08 0.83
N PRO A 308 -15.18 -8.94 1.09
CA PRO A 308 -15.20 -10.30 0.57
C PRO A 308 -15.07 -10.37 -0.97
N THR A 309 -14.32 -11.36 -1.45
CA THR A 309 -14.21 -11.64 -2.89
C THR A 309 -15.57 -11.90 -3.51
N GLY A 310 -15.84 -11.27 -4.64
CA GLY A 310 -17.12 -11.33 -5.36
C GLY A 310 -18.18 -10.37 -4.84
N SER A 311 -17.91 -9.61 -3.77
CA SER A 311 -18.78 -8.51 -3.34
C SER A 311 -18.66 -7.32 -4.31
N GLN A 312 -19.69 -6.47 -4.35
CA GLN A 312 -19.70 -5.26 -5.18
C GLN A 312 -18.55 -4.29 -4.83
N LEU A 313 -18.12 -4.31 -3.56
CA LEU A 313 -17.09 -3.43 -3.03
C LEU A 313 -15.71 -4.11 -2.95
N GLU A 314 -15.52 -5.28 -3.57
CA GLU A 314 -14.21 -5.95 -3.61
C GLU A 314 -13.14 -5.00 -4.15
N ASP A 315 -11.99 -4.91 -3.46
CA ASP A 315 -10.82 -4.12 -3.89
C ASP A 315 -10.13 -4.79 -5.11
N THR A 316 -10.81 -4.76 -6.26
CA THR A 316 -10.36 -5.47 -7.47
C THR A 316 -9.03 -4.95 -8.01
N ASP A 317 -8.73 -3.68 -7.77
CA ASP A 317 -7.45 -3.03 -8.06
C ASP A 317 -6.30 -3.64 -7.23
N VAL A 318 -6.54 -4.08 -5.98
CA VAL A 318 -5.55 -4.84 -5.20
C VAL A 318 -5.39 -6.24 -5.77
N LYS A 319 -6.51 -6.93 -6.01
CA LYS A 319 -6.51 -8.30 -6.53
C LYS A 319 -5.75 -8.43 -7.85
N TYR A 320 -5.90 -7.47 -8.76
CA TYR A 320 -5.27 -7.55 -10.09
C TYR A 320 -4.04 -6.65 -10.23
N GLY A 321 -3.91 -5.62 -9.40
CA GLY A 321 -2.91 -4.55 -9.53
C GLY A 321 -1.78 -4.55 -8.51
N PHE A 322 -1.84 -5.37 -7.45
CA PHE A 322 -0.71 -5.53 -6.51
C PHE A 322 -0.09 -6.94 -6.60
N PRO A 323 1.23 -7.10 -6.82
CA PRO A 323 1.83 -8.42 -6.86
C PRO A 323 1.70 -9.11 -5.49
N GLY A 324 1.23 -10.35 -5.48
CA GLY A 324 0.89 -11.09 -4.26
C GLY A 324 -0.49 -10.76 -3.67
N GLY A 325 -1.25 -9.86 -4.30
CA GLY A 325 -2.62 -9.50 -3.94
C GLY A 325 -2.78 -9.04 -2.49
N TYR A 326 -3.93 -9.34 -1.90
CA TYR A 326 -4.28 -8.95 -0.52
C TYR A 326 -3.27 -9.43 0.53
N ARG A 327 -2.74 -10.65 0.38
CA ARG A 327 -1.75 -11.23 1.31
C ARG A 327 -0.51 -10.34 1.38
N ALA A 328 0.04 -9.98 0.21
CA ALA A 328 1.22 -9.15 0.14
C ALA A 328 0.96 -7.70 0.59
N VAL A 329 -0.26 -7.17 0.42
CA VAL A 329 -0.64 -5.87 0.98
C VAL A 329 -0.56 -5.86 2.50
N ILE A 330 -1.11 -6.87 3.18
CA ILE A 330 -1.03 -7.00 4.66
C ILE A 330 0.43 -7.00 5.11
N ASN A 331 1.27 -7.83 4.46
CA ASN A 331 2.69 -7.94 4.75
C ASN A 331 3.47 -6.66 4.43
N THR A 332 3.03 -5.88 3.44
CA THR A 332 3.59 -4.58 3.10
C THR A 332 3.33 -3.57 4.21
N TYR A 333 2.12 -3.54 4.78
CA TYR A 333 1.80 -2.64 5.90
C TYR A 333 2.67 -2.92 7.13
N ILE A 334 2.85 -4.19 7.46
CA ILE A 334 3.72 -4.62 8.56
C ILE A 334 5.17 -4.21 8.27
N THR A 335 5.67 -4.53 7.06
CA THR A 335 7.05 -4.22 6.66
C THR A 335 7.31 -2.71 6.66
N ASN A 336 6.37 -1.88 6.19
CA ASN A 336 6.50 -0.42 6.23
C ASN A 336 6.73 0.12 7.64
N TYR A 337 5.99 -0.39 8.63
CA TYR A 337 6.19 -0.01 10.02
C TYR A 337 7.61 -0.37 10.48
N PHE A 338 8.05 -1.61 10.24
CA PHE A 338 9.35 -2.10 10.69
C PHE A 338 10.53 -1.54 9.89
N LEU A 339 10.33 -1.03 8.67
CA LEU A 339 11.35 -0.25 7.95
C LEU A 339 11.69 1.07 8.69
N LYS A 340 10.72 1.67 9.39
CA LYS A 340 10.90 2.89 10.19
C LYS A 340 11.20 2.59 11.67
N HIS A 341 10.76 1.43 12.16
CA HIS A 341 10.92 0.99 13.54
C HIS A 341 11.57 -0.40 13.58
N PRO A 342 12.84 -0.54 13.16
CA PRO A 342 13.45 -1.85 12.96
C PRO A 342 13.57 -2.68 14.23
N GLY A 343 13.69 -2.05 15.40
CA GLY A 343 13.70 -2.73 16.70
C GLY A 343 14.69 -3.90 16.73
N ASP A 344 14.22 -5.07 17.18
CA ASP A 344 15.02 -6.29 17.23
C ASP A 344 15.31 -6.90 15.84
N ARG A 345 14.60 -6.48 14.78
CA ARG A 345 14.88 -6.98 13.42
C ARG A 345 16.28 -6.59 12.97
N ASP A 346 16.69 -5.34 13.17
CA ASP A 346 18.06 -4.91 12.81
C ASP A 346 19.13 -5.69 13.57
N ARG A 347 18.90 -6.01 14.86
CA ARG A 347 19.82 -6.85 15.63
C ARG A 347 19.93 -8.25 15.02
N ARG A 348 18.80 -8.87 14.67
CA ARG A 348 18.76 -10.18 14.00
C ARG A 348 19.58 -10.19 12.72
N TYR A 349 19.49 -9.16 11.89
CA TYR A 349 20.28 -9.07 10.66
C TYR A 349 21.77 -8.85 10.91
N HIS A 350 22.13 -8.03 11.90
CA HIS A 350 23.53 -7.83 12.27
C HIS A 350 24.18 -9.12 12.79
N ASP A 351 23.45 -9.90 13.60
CA ASP A 351 23.90 -11.20 14.09
C ASP A 351 24.09 -12.19 12.92
N LEU A 352 23.15 -12.20 11.96
CA LEU A 352 23.24 -13.03 10.76
C LEU A 352 24.46 -12.66 9.89
N ALA A 353 24.64 -11.38 9.59
CA ALA A 353 25.79 -10.88 8.83
C ALA A 353 27.11 -11.27 9.52
N THR A 354 27.18 -11.11 10.85
CA THR A 354 28.34 -11.50 11.65
C THR A 354 28.63 -12.99 11.59
N ILE A 355 27.61 -13.85 11.56
CA ILE A 355 27.81 -15.29 11.39
C ILE A 355 28.51 -15.54 10.06
N PHE A 356 27.94 -15.06 8.96
CA PHE A 356 28.44 -15.27 7.60
C PHE A 356 29.83 -14.66 7.35
N ASP A 357 30.09 -13.45 7.83
CA ASP A 357 31.41 -12.79 7.71
C ASP A 357 32.53 -13.56 8.43
N ASN A 358 32.18 -14.36 9.43
CA ASN A 358 33.12 -15.20 10.17
C ASN A 358 33.17 -16.65 9.65
N LEU A 359 32.36 -17.00 8.65
CA LEU A 359 32.47 -18.31 8.01
C LEU A 359 33.68 -18.32 7.07
N SER A 360 34.65 -19.20 7.37
CA SER A 360 35.64 -19.66 6.39
C SER A 360 34.96 -20.63 5.43
N ILE A 361 34.14 -20.11 4.52
CA ILE A 361 33.64 -20.90 3.39
C ILE A 361 34.82 -21.07 2.43
N ASN A 362 35.18 -22.31 2.09
CA ASN A 362 36.20 -22.58 1.08
C ASN A 362 35.84 -21.79 -0.18
N SER A 363 36.69 -20.83 -0.53
CA SER A 363 36.48 -19.81 -1.58
C SER A 363 36.46 -20.36 -3.02
N ASP A 364 36.46 -21.69 -3.18
CA ASP A 364 36.51 -22.40 -4.45
C ASP A 364 35.19 -23.14 -4.73
N HIS A 365 34.05 -22.47 -4.56
CA HIS A 365 32.82 -22.99 -5.15
C HIS A 365 32.91 -22.82 -6.67
N PRO A 366 32.84 -23.91 -7.47
CA PRO A 366 33.02 -23.82 -8.92
C PRO A 366 31.96 -22.95 -9.57
N ILE A 367 32.33 -22.21 -10.62
CA ILE A 367 31.40 -21.47 -11.50
C ILE A 367 30.25 -22.37 -11.99
N ASP A 368 30.50 -23.68 -12.11
CA ASP A 368 29.53 -24.70 -12.50
C ASP A 368 28.30 -24.80 -11.57
N GLU A 369 28.34 -24.26 -10.34
CA GLU A 369 27.19 -24.24 -9.41
C GLU A 369 26.00 -23.39 -9.92
N PHE A 370 26.26 -22.51 -10.90
CA PHE A 370 25.27 -21.64 -11.51
C PHE A 370 24.99 -22.02 -12.98
N ALA A 371 25.40 -23.21 -13.42
CA ALA A 371 25.22 -23.66 -14.80
C ALA A 371 23.73 -23.72 -15.21
N ASP A 372 22.86 -24.16 -14.30
CA ASP A 372 21.41 -24.18 -14.48
C ASP A 372 20.80 -22.78 -14.63
N ILE A 373 21.30 -21.81 -13.86
CA ILE A 373 20.86 -20.41 -13.91
C ILE A 373 21.37 -19.71 -15.18
N THR A 374 22.67 -19.84 -15.47
CA THR A 374 23.27 -19.25 -16.67
C THR A 374 22.71 -19.87 -17.96
N ALA A 375 22.23 -21.12 -17.92
CA ALA A 375 21.52 -21.75 -19.03
C ALA A 375 20.16 -21.09 -19.38
N LEU A 376 19.53 -20.37 -18.45
CA LEU A 376 18.28 -19.64 -18.71
C LEU A 376 18.51 -18.38 -19.58
N GLY A 377 19.75 -17.91 -19.67
CA GLY A 377 20.17 -16.77 -20.50
C GLY A 377 20.23 -17.08 -22.00
N PRO A 378 20.47 -16.05 -22.86
CA PRO A 378 21.28 -14.87 -22.56
C PRO A 378 20.57 -13.76 -21.77
N TRP A 379 21.35 -13.06 -20.94
CA TRP A 379 20.92 -11.91 -20.12
C TRP A 379 21.42 -10.60 -20.71
N ASN A 380 20.53 -9.61 -20.87
CA ASN A 380 20.85 -8.37 -21.55
C ASN A 380 20.27 -7.16 -20.81
N GLY A 381 21.09 -6.14 -20.59
CA GLY A 381 20.69 -4.88 -19.95
C GLY A 381 21.14 -4.79 -18.49
N THR A 382 20.25 -4.32 -17.62
CA THR A 382 20.54 -4.00 -16.22
C THR A 382 20.12 -5.13 -15.27
N VAL A 383 20.94 -5.40 -14.25
CA VAL A 383 20.74 -6.53 -13.33
C VAL A 383 20.90 -6.08 -11.87
N ILE A 384 20.02 -6.58 -11.00
CA ILE A 384 20.20 -6.55 -9.54
C ILE A 384 20.37 -7.98 -9.04
N ASP A 385 21.42 -8.22 -8.27
CA ASP A 385 21.70 -9.48 -7.59
C ASP A 385 21.50 -9.28 -6.08
N LEU A 386 20.38 -9.75 -5.58
CA LEU A 386 19.99 -9.67 -4.18
C LEU A 386 20.59 -10.85 -3.42
N GLY A 387 21.36 -10.55 -2.36
CA GLY A 387 22.03 -11.57 -1.55
C GLY A 387 23.24 -12.10 -2.32
N CYS A 388 23.98 -11.19 -2.95
CA CYS A 388 25.06 -11.53 -3.86
C CYS A 388 26.22 -12.26 -3.15
N GLY A 389 26.28 -12.20 -1.82
CA GLY A 389 27.27 -12.84 -0.96
C GLY A 389 28.69 -12.46 -1.38
N ARG A 390 29.43 -13.48 -1.84
CA ARG A 390 30.81 -13.33 -2.35
C ARG A 390 30.89 -13.14 -3.87
N GLY A 391 29.78 -12.79 -4.52
CA GLY A 391 29.75 -12.38 -5.92
C GLY A 391 29.85 -13.51 -6.95
N ASN A 392 29.63 -14.77 -6.56
CA ASN A 392 29.78 -15.92 -7.46
C ASN A 392 28.84 -15.84 -8.68
N LEU A 393 27.60 -15.38 -8.47
CA LEU A 393 26.65 -15.19 -9.57
C LEU A 393 27.12 -14.08 -10.51
N GLY A 394 27.54 -12.93 -9.98
CA GLY A 394 28.07 -11.83 -10.80
C GLY A 394 29.25 -12.27 -11.66
N ARG A 395 30.17 -13.07 -11.11
CA ARG A 395 31.28 -13.68 -11.85
C ARG A 395 30.77 -14.60 -12.97
N ALA A 396 29.83 -15.50 -12.68
CA ALA A 396 29.26 -16.40 -13.67
C ALA A 396 28.54 -15.64 -14.80
N LEU A 397 27.79 -14.60 -14.45
CA LEU A 397 27.08 -13.75 -15.42
C LEU A 397 28.02 -12.97 -16.34
N LYS A 398 29.13 -12.41 -15.82
CA LYS A 398 30.14 -11.69 -16.63
C LYS A 398 31.01 -12.65 -17.46
N ALA A 399 31.25 -13.87 -16.99
CA ALA A 399 32.05 -14.87 -17.70
C ALA A 399 31.33 -15.48 -18.92
N ASP A 400 30.00 -15.54 -18.91
CA ASP A 400 29.21 -16.05 -20.04
C ASP A 400 29.12 -15.01 -21.17
N GLN A 401 29.82 -15.29 -22.27
CA GLN A 401 29.93 -14.43 -23.45
C GLN A 401 28.60 -14.19 -24.18
N ARG A 402 27.55 -14.96 -23.88
CA ARG A 402 26.21 -14.75 -24.44
C ARG A 402 25.51 -13.53 -23.80
N ASN A 403 25.95 -13.11 -22.62
CA ASN A 403 25.36 -12.01 -21.87
C ASN A 403 25.90 -10.66 -22.33
N ASN A 404 25.03 -9.65 -22.34
CA ASN A 404 25.41 -8.25 -22.55
C ASN A 404 24.83 -7.41 -21.41
N ILE A 405 25.41 -7.57 -20.22
CA ILE A 405 25.01 -6.85 -19.01
C ILE A 405 25.69 -5.49 -18.99
N THR A 406 24.88 -4.44 -19.10
CA THR A 406 25.34 -3.05 -19.15
C THR A 406 25.57 -2.45 -17.77
N HIS A 407 24.92 -3.00 -16.74
CA HIS A 407 25.09 -2.57 -15.36
C HIS A 407 24.61 -3.68 -14.40
N LEU A 408 25.44 -4.04 -13.42
CA LEU A 408 25.19 -5.08 -12.43
C LEU A 408 25.39 -4.54 -11.02
N VAL A 409 24.31 -4.52 -10.23
CA VAL A 409 24.31 -4.10 -8.83
C VAL A 409 24.22 -5.32 -7.92
N GLY A 410 25.15 -5.46 -6.98
CA GLY A 410 25.13 -6.49 -5.94
C GLY A 410 24.67 -5.90 -4.62
N VAL A 411 23.72 -6.54 -3.94
CA VAL A 411 23.18 -6.09 -2.66
C VAL A 411 23.35 -7.19 -1.64
N ASP A 412 24.00 -6.91 -0.51
CA ASP A 412 24.15 -7.88 0.56
C ASP A 412 24.31 -7.22 1.94
N ILE A 413 24.10 -7.99 3.00
CA ILE A 413 24.36 -7.59 4.39
C ILE A 413 25.81 -7.83 4.82
N LEU A 414 26.61 -8.59 4.06
CA LEU A 414 27.99 -8.99 4.40
C LEU A 414 29.02 -7.89 4.11
N GLU A 415 29.34 -7.06 5.10
CA GLU A 415 30.28 -5.93 4.92
C GLU A 415 31.66 -6.41 4.43
N LYS A 416 32.25 -7.43 5.07
CA LYS A 416 33.61 -7.90 4.71
C LYS A 416 33.65 -8.54 3.33
N ALA A 417 32.63 -9.34 2.99
CA ALA A 417 32.59 -9.99 1.68
C ALA A 417 32.49 -8.95 0.56
N LEU A 418 31.70 -7.90 0.76
CA LEU A 418 31.57 -6.84 -0.24
C LEU A 418 32.87 -6.02 -0.40
N GLU A 419 33.61 -5.76 0.69
CA GLU A 419 34.92 -5.10 0.64
C GLU A 419 35.95 -5.88 -0.18
N GLU A 420 36.00 -7.22 -0.02
CA GLU A 420 36.91 -8.11 -0.75
C GLU A 420 36.67 -8.09 -2.28
N HIS A 421 35.45 -7.77 -2.74
CA HIS A 421 35.05 -7.85 -4.15
C HIS A 421 35.01 -6.51 -4.90
N CYS A 422 35.12 -5.39 -4.19
CA CYS A 422 35.37 -4.10 -4.84
C CYS A 422 36.65 -4.10 -5.69
N GLU A 423 37.61 -4.97 -5.38
CA GLU A 423 38.87 -5.08 -6.14
C GLU A 423 38.75 -5.93 -7.42
N ASP A 424 37.82 -6.88 -7.47
CA ASP A 424 37.68 -7.85 -8.58
C ASP A 424 36.78 -7.34 -9.74
N SER A 425 36.10 -6.20 -9.57
CA SER A 425 35.34 -5.48 -10.61
C SER A 425 34.19 -6.26 -11.29
N TRP A 426 33.61 -7.29 -10.64
CA TRP A 426 32.48 -8.05 -11.21
C TRP A 426 31.15 -7.28 -11.19
N TYR A 427 30.94 -6.48 -10.15
CA TYR A 427 29.79 -5.62 -9.99
C TYR A 427 30.18 -4.18 -10.35
N ASP A 428 29.25 -3.49 -11.00
CA ASP A 428 29.39 -2.07 -11.30
C ASP A 428 29.09 -1.21 -10.05
N GLU A 429 28.25 -1.73 -9.14
CA GLU A 429 27.93 -1.15 -7.83
C GLU A 429 27.70 -2.27 -6.81
N VAL A 430 28.15 -2.06 -5.59
CA VAL A 430 27.93 -2.98 -4.46
C VAL A 430 27.34 -2.19 -3.29
N VAL A 431 26.23 -2.69 -2.74
CA VAL A 431 25.47 -2.01 -1.68
C VAL A 431 25.40 -2.90 -0.45
N ASN A 432 25.95 -2.40 0.66
CA ASN A 432 25.74 -2.99 1.98
C ASN A 432 24.42 -2.48 2.57
N ASP A 433 23.33 -3.21 2.35
CA ASP A 433 22.01 -2.91 2.93
C ASP A 433 21.17 -4.19 2.95
N ARG A 434 20.10 -4.18 3.74
CA ARG A 434 19.10 -5.25 3.73
C ARG A 434 18.27 -5.16 2.44
N MET A 435 17.85 -6.29 1.89
CA MET A 435 17.15 -6.35 0.59
C MET A 435 15.90 -5.46 0.55
N GLU A 436 15.04 -5.59 1.56
CA GLU A 436 13.79 -4.84 1.65
C GLU A 436 14.06 -3.33 1.85
N ARG A 437 15.11 -2.95 2.59
CA ARG A 437 15.52 -1.54 2.74
C ARG A 437 16.06 -0.96 1.44
N PHE A 438 16.86 -1.73 0.70
CA PHE A 438 17.37 -1.34 -0.59
C PHE A 438 16.22 -1.17 -1.60
N LEU A 439 15.36 -2.18 -1.74
CA LEU A 439 14.23 -2.21 -2.68
C LEU A 439 13.15 -1.17 -2.36
N ALA A 440 12.97 -0.83 -1.08
CA ALA A 440 12.08 0.23 -0.60
C ALA A 440 12.46 1.62 -1.13
N LYS A 441 13.73 1.85 -1.48
CA LYS A 441 14.25 3.13 -1.98
C LYS A 441 14.33 3.17 -3.51
N GLN A 442 14.20 2.02 -4.18
CA GLN A 442 14.38 1.94 -5.62
C GLN A 442 13.18 2.54 -6.36
N THR A 443 13.47 3.44 -7.29
CA THR A 443 12.48 4.00 -8.24
C THR A 443 12.77 3.60 -9.68
N ARG A 444 14.00 3.14 -9.96
CA ARG A 444 14.43 2.75 -11.31
C ARG A 444 14.16 1.27 -11.54
N LYS A 445 13.44 0.98 -12.63
CA LYS A 445 13.22 -0.39 -13.11
C LYS A 445 14.50 -0.96 -13.74
N VAL A 446 14.77 -2.24 -13.50
CA VAL A 446 15.90 -3.01 -14.07
C VAL A 446 15.38 -4.14 -14.96
N ASP A 447 16.24 -4.70 -15.81
CA ASP A 447 15.81 -5.76 -16.73
C ASP A 447 15.64 -7.10 -16.00
N HIS A 448 16.61 -7.46 -15.16
CA HIS A 448 16.63 -8.76 -14.48
C HIS A 448 16.91 -8.58 -12.98
N ILE A 449 16.23 -9.37 -12.15
CA ILE A 449 16.53 -9.48 -10.71
C ILE A 449 16.84 -10.94 -10.38
N PHE A 450 17.94 -11.16 -9.67
CA PHE A 450 18.33 -12.47 -9.14
C PHE A 450 18.29 -12.43 -7.62
N CYS A 451 17.89 -13.53 -7.00
CA CYS A 451 18.02 -13.73 -5.56
C CYS A 451 18.28 -15.21 -5.28
N ILE A 452 19.55 -15.55 -5.02
CA ILE A 452 19.97 -16.96 -4.93
C ILE A 452 20.27 -17.29 -3.47
N SER A 453 19.50 -18.21 -2.88
CA SER A 453 19.79 -18.78 -1.56
C SER A 453 19.85 -17.74 -0.42
N ALA A 454 19.08 -16.65 -0.54
CA ALA A 454 19.08 -15.57 0.45
C ALA A 454 17.69 -15.28 1.04
N LEU A 455 16.59 -15.61 0.34
CA LEU A 455 15.23 -15.32 0.83
C LEU A 455 14.89 -16.10 2.10
N GLN A 456 15.49 -17.27 2.34
CA GLN A 456 15.29 -18.07 3.55
C GLN A 456 15.61 -17.33 4.86
N PHE A 457 16.28 -16.18 4.81
CA PHE A 457 16.62 -15.38 5.99
C PHE A 457 15.64 -14.23 6.26
N LEU A 458 14.67 -14.00 5.37
CA LEU A 458 13.62 -13.02 5.56
C LEU A 458 12.52 -13.58 6.44
N ASN A 459 11.89 -12.73 7.26
CA ASN A 459 10.58 -13.08 7.82
C ASN A 459 9.52 -13.08 6.71
N ILE A 460 8.37 -13.70 6.96
CA ILE A 460 7.34 -13.86 5.94
C ILE A 460 6.81 -12.52 5.41
N GLU A 461 6.76 -11.50 6.27
CA GLU A 461 6.28 -10.17 5.89
C GLU A 461 7.26 -9.47 4.93
N GLU A 462 8.56 -9.62 5.20
CA GLU A 462 9.64 -9.06 4.39
C GLU A 462 9.78 -9.82 3.06
N LEU A 463 9.53 -11.13 3.05
CA LEU A 463 9.49 -11.93 1.82
C LEU A 463 8.47 -11.38 0.84
N ASP A 464 7.19 -11.26 1.24
CA ASP A 464 6.14 -10.80 0.34
C ASP A 464 6.39 -9.36 -0.13
N PHE A 465 6.93 -8.50 0.73
CA PHE A 465 7.36 -7.15 0.36
C PHE A 465 8.46 -7.19 -0.72
N VAL A 466 9.53 -7.98 -0.50
CA VAL A 466 10.64 -8.13 -1.45
C VAL A 466 10.15 -8.68 -2.79
N LEU A 467 9.32 -9.73 -2.79
CA LEU A 467 8.74 -10.29 -3.99
C LEU A 467 7.91 -9.25 -4.75
N ALA A 468 7.03 -8.51 -4.06
CA ALA A 468 6.23 -7.46 -4.68
C ALA A 468 7.10 -6.36 -5.30
N ARG A 469 8.18 -5.93 -4.62
CA ARG A 469 9.15 -4.98 -5.19
C ARG A 469 9.87 -5.55 -6.41
N CYS A 470 10.24 -6.82 -6.40
CA CYS A 470 10.87 -7.47 -7.55
C CYS A 470 9.97 -7.41 -8.79
N PHE A 471 8.68 -7.73 -8.66
CA PHE A 471 7.71 -7.63 -9.77
C PHE A 471 7.49 -6.20 -10.25
N GLN A 472 7.54 -5.21 -9.35
CA GLN A 472 7.38 -3.81 -9.72
C GLN A 472 8.61 -3.22 -10.43
N LEU A 473 9.81 -3.72 -10.10
CA LEU A 473 11.08 -3.18 -10.58
C LEU A 473 11.64 -3.93 -11.78
N ALA A 474 11.40 -5.24 -11.91
CA ALA A 474 11.89 -6.02 -13.05
C ALA A 474 11.07 -5.75 -14.32
N LYS A 475 11.75 -5.66 -15.47
CA LYS A 475 11.11 -5.52 -16.79
C LYS A 475 11.00 -6.83 -17.54
N ARG A 476 11.92 -7.78 -17.29
CA ARG A 476 12.05 -9.00 -18.11
C ARG A 476 11.97 -10.26 -17.29
N SER A 477 12.77 -10.40 -16.24
CA SER A 477 12.75 -11.64 -15.45
C SER A 477 13.13 -11.45 -13.99
N ILE A 478 12.65 -12.39 -13.17
CA ILE A 478 13.03 -12.56 -11.77
C ILE A 478 13.43 -14.01 -11.59
N THR A 479 14.64 -14.27 -11.10
CA THR A 479 15.13 -15.62 -10.85
C THR A 479 15.43 -15.78 -9.36
N ILE A 480 14.69 -16.67 -8.71
CA ILE A 480 14.81 -16.95 -7.29
C ILE A 480 15.24 -18.39 -7.09
N VAL A 481 16.18 -18.62 -6.18
CA VAL A 481 16.57 -19.96 -5.76
C VAL A 481 16.46 -20.09 -4.25
N ILE A 482 15.79 -21.15 -3.80
CA ILE A 482 15.68 -21.51 -2.38
C ILE A 482 16.38 -22.85 -2.16
N ASP A 483 17.16 -22.96 -1.09
CA ASP A 483 17.69 -24.26 -0.66
C ASP A 483 16.62 -25.00 0.16
N ALA A 484 16.26 -26.21 -0.28
CA ALA A 484 15.14 -27.01 0.22
C ALA A 484 15.40 -27.71 1.57
N SER A 485 16.55 -27.47 2.23
CA SER A 485 16.83 -28.07 3.54
C SER A 485 17.73 -27.18 4.42
N GLU A 486 17.42 -27.14 5.72
CA GLU A 486 18.30 -26.61 6.80
C GLU A 486 19.71 -27.24 6.78
N THR A 487 19.83 -28.44 6.19
CA THR A 487 21.04 -29.23 6.05
C THR A 487 21.58 -29.19 4.63
N SER A 488 21.58 -28.02 3.97
CA SER A 488 22.34 -27.92 2.72
C SER A 488 23.77 -28.37 3.04
N ALA A 489 24.31 -29.30 2.25
CA ALA A 489 25.67 -29.82 2.41
C ALA A 489 26.76 -28.73 2.29
N ARG A 490 26.34 -27.46 2.12
CA ARG A 490 27.16 -26.25 2.06
C ARG A 490 27.74 -25.86 3.42
N TYR A 491 27.08 -26.21 4.53
CA TYR A 491 27.51 -25.78 5.87
C TYR A 491 27.88 -26.98 6.75
N ASP A 492 28.96 -26.84 7.52
CA ASP A 492 29.24 -27.80 8.59
C ASP A 492 28.14 -27.77 9.65
N THR A 493 28.05 -28.83 10.47
CA THR A 493 27.00 -28.98 11.48
C THR A 493 26.96 -27.82 12.49
N GLY A 494 28.12 -27.28 12.89
CA GLY A 494 28.19 -26.18 13.85
C GLY A 494 27.69 -24.85 13.28
N THR A 495 27.97 -24.60 12.00
CA THR A 495 27.47 -23.45 11.25
C THR A 495 25.97 -23.57 11.00
N GLY A 496 25.48 -24.75 10.59
CA GLY A 496 24.06 -25.02 10.39
C GLY A 496 23.25 -24.77 11.67
N ASP A 497 23.74 -25.23 12.83
CA ASP A 497 23.07 -25.01 14.11
C ASP A 497 23.00 -23.52 14.50
N ARG A 498 24.01 -22.71 14.13
CA ARG A 498 24.00 -21.24 14.35
C ARG A 498 23.07 -20.50 13.41
N LEU A 499 22.88 -20.98 12.19
CA LEU A 499 22.00 -20.37 11.18
C LEU A 499 20.53 -20.80 11.34
N ARG A 500 20.26 -21.96 11.95
CA ARG A 500 18.90 -22.51 12.14
C ARG A 500 17.87 -21.48 12.67
N PRO A 501 18.18 -20.63 13.68
CA PRO A 501 17.20 -19.65 14.17
C PRO A 501 16.80 -18.57 13.14
N PHE A 502 17.61 -18.39 12.10
CA PHE A 502 17.40 -17.38 11.06
C PHE A 502 16.70 -17.94 9.82
N PHE A 503 16.72 -19.26 9.64
CA PHE A 503 16.23 -19.94 8.45
C PHE A 503 14.72 -20.15 8.49
N ALA A 504 14.06 -19.90 7.36
CA ALA A 504 12.66 -20.21 7.11
C ALA A 504 12.50 -20.84 5.72
N ASP A 505 11.70 -21.91 5.64
CA ASP A 505 11.30 -22.48 4.36
C ASP A 505 10.16 -21.64 3.76
N HIS A 506 10.48 -20.94 2.67
CA HIS A 506 9.53 -20.10 1.94
C HIS A 506 8.98 -20.73 0.67
N SER A 507 9.30 -22.00 0.38
CA SER A 507 8.96 -22.67 -0.89
C SER A 507 7.47 -22.58 -1.24
N GLU A 508 6.59 -22.90 -0.29
CA GLU A 508 5.13 -22.79 -0.47
C GLU A 508 4.69 -21.33 -0.65
N SER A 509 5.26 -20.40 0.12
CA SER A 509 4.91 -18.98 0.07
C SER A 509 5.26 -18.34 -1.27
N ILE A 510 6.40 -18.73 -1.88
CA ILE A 510 6.79 -18.29 -3.23
C ILE A 510 5.91 -18.97 -4.28
N ALA A 511 5.66 -20.28 -4.16
CA ALA A 511 4.84 -21.02 -5.12
C ALA A 511 3.39 -20.53 -5.19
N THR A 512 2.86 -20.04 -4.06
CA THR A 512 1.49 -19.49 -3.95
C THR A 512 1.45 -17.97 -4.11
N PHE A 513 2.59 -17.32 -4.35
CA PHE A 513 2.63 -15.87 -4.57
C PHE A 513 1.87 -15.51 -5.84
N GLN A 514 0.86 -14.64 -5.71
CA GLN A 514 0.02 -14.28 -6.83
C GLN A 514 0.81 -13.40 -7.83
N ILE A 515 1.09 -13.95 -9.01
CA ILE A 515 1.76 -13.22 -10.09
C ILE A 515 0.77 -12.33 -10.84
N GLN A 516 1.23 -11.16 -11.28
CA GLN A 516 0.40 -10.21 -12.03
C GLN A 516 0.19 -10.64 -13.48
N SER A 517 -0.84 -10.07 -14.11
CA SER A 517 -0.98 -10.15 -15.56
C SER A 517 0.29 -9.65 -16.24
N GLY A 518 0.70 -10.33 -17.31
CA GLY A 518 1.96 -10.02 -17.99
C GLY A 518 3.17 -10.79 -17.47
N TRP A 519 3.02 -11.69 -16.49
CA TRP A 519 4.09 -12.54 -15.97
C TRP A 519 3.71 -14.02 -16.01
N GLU A 520 4.71 -14.88 -16.23
CA GLU A 520 4.56 -16.32 -16.15
C GLU A 520 5.69 -16.95 -15.31
N LEU A 521 5.36 -17.96 -14.51
CA LEU A 521 6.35 -18.82 -13.87
C LEU A 521 6.79 -19.89 -14.88
N ARG A 522 8.04 -19.82 -15.32
CA ARG A 522 8.68 -20.89 -16.08
C ARG A 522 9.31 -21.85 -15.09
N MET A 523 8.68 -23.01 -14.92
CA MET A 523 9.30 -24.09 -14.18
C MET A 523 10.61 -24.48 -14.88
N PRO A 524 11.72 -24.64 -14.16
CA PRO A 524 12.93 -25.15 -14.75
C PRO A 524 12.64 -26.51 -15.39
N VAL A 525 13.23 -26.75 -16.57
CA VAL A 525 13.37 -28.10 -17.10
C VAL A 525 13.97 -28.93 -15.97
N LYS A 526 13.31 -30.02 -15.55
CA LYS A 526 13.91 -30.98 -14.61
C LYS A 526 15.30 -31.30 -15.14
N SER A 527 16.34 -30.84 -14.46
CA SER A 527 17.69 -31.26 -14.85
C SER A 527 17.75 -32.75 -14.54
N ASP A 528 17.77 -33.58 -15.58
CA ASP A 528 17.96 -35.02 -15.46
C ASP A 528 19.39 -35.38 -14.95
N HIS A 529 20.16 -34.41 -14.46
CA HIS A 529 21.59 -34.53 -14.15
C HIS A 529 21.97 -34.34 -12.69
N CYS A 530 21.01 -34.17 -11.78
CA CYS A 530 21.31 -34.11 -10.34
C CYS A 530 20.45 -35.13 -9.59
N HIS A 531 21.01 -36.33 -9.40
CA HIS A 531 20.72 -37.07 -8.16
C HIS A 531 21.07 -36.10 -7.01
N GLU A 532 20.11 -35.71 -6.15
CA GLU A 532 20.22 -34.75 -5.02
C GLU A 532 19.71 -33.30 -5.24
N SER A 533 18.49 -33.07 -5.74
CA SER A 533 17.97 -31.69 -5.91
C SER A 533 17.54 -31.04 -4.58
N HIS A 534 18.50 -30.55 -3.78
CA HIS A 534 18.28 -29.72 -2.59
C HIS A 534 17.97 -28.24 -2.91
N ARG A 535 17.69 -27.88 -4.17
CA ARG A 535 17.44 -26.50 -4.61
C ARG A 535 16.15 -26.41 -5.42
N LEU A 536 15.34 -25.40 -5.13
CA LEU A 536 14.15 -25.04 -5.90
C LEU A 536 14.43 -23.74 -6.64
N VAL A 537 14.24 -23.74 -7.96
CA VAL A 537 14.45 -22.57 -8.82
C VAL A 537 13.10 -22.09 -9.34
N PHE A 538 12.80 -20.82 -9.11
CA PHE A 538 11.63 -20.12 -9.62
C PHE A 538 12.09 -19.06 -10.61
N HIS A 539 11.78 -19.24 -11.90
CA HIS A 539 12.11 -18.27 -12.93
C HIS A 539 10.83 -17.65 -13.48
N PHE A 540 10.62 -16.38 -13.17
CA PHE A 540 9.50 -15.60 -13.70
C PHE A 540 9.96 -14.79 -14.89
N SER A 541 9.17 -14.79 -15.96
CA SER A 541 9.43 -13.97 -17.15
C SER A 541 8.21 -13.13 -17.51
N ALA A 542 8.45 -11.91 -17.95
CA ALA A 542 7.40 -11.08 -18.53
C ALA A 542 6.93 -11.70 -19.86
N THR A 543 5.62 -11.83 -20.04
CA THR A 543 5.02 -12.25 -21.30
C THR A 543 5.09 -11.08 -22.28
N THR A 544 5.79 -11.29 -23.40
CA THR A 544 5.97 -10.29 -24.48
C THR A 544 4.71 -9.97 -25.23
#